data_AF-A0A7R9BWX9-F1
#
_entry.id   AF-A0A7R9BWX9-F1
#
_cell.length_a   1.000
_cell.length_b   1.000
_cell.length_c   1.000
_cell.angle_alpha   90.00
_cell.angle_beta   90.00
_cell.angle_gamma   90.00
#
_symmetry.space_group_name_H-M   'P 1'
#
loop_
_entity.id
_entity.type
_entity.pdbx_description
1 polymer ?
#
loop_
_entity_poly.entity_id
_entity_poly.type
_entity_poly.pdbx_seq_one_letter_code
_entity_poly.pdbx_strand_id
1 'polypeptide(L)'
;MDSAVPCALLLSISETFSPSSQESNKLLRPETVDCVDGTTLQLIFFDGEEAVKAWVDGDKLYGSTALAELWETEGKLENIQLFILMDLLGTKVGYDCSLCPKIVSLYESTQGEYDQLVSMETFLRDSGQLLQMDDVDPAFNNATFMGNIFRPDSNYLVAGIISDDHTPFLNRGVQNILHLIPFPFPHGFHSEDDDEENLDPAAVLNLDLIIRCAICSNLTSISDLECGCT
;
A
#
# COMPACT_ATOMS: atom_id res chain seq x y z
N MET A 1 2.92 6.41 -13.27
CA MET A 1 4.13 7.04 -12.72
C MET A 1 4.57 6.33 -11.46
N ASP A 2 5.66 5.59 -11.58
CA ASP A 2 6.45 5.00 -10.52
C ASP A 2 7.37 6.04 -9.86
N SER A 3 7.12 6.51 -8.63
CA SER A 3 6.06 6.16 -7.67
C SER A 3 5.27 7.40 -7.21
N ALA A 4 4.79 8.19 -8.17
CA ALA A 4 4.04 9.43 -7.89
C ALA A 4 2.68 9.18 -7.22
N VAL A 5 1.97 8.12 -7.60
CA VAL A 5 0.71 7.74 -6.94
C VAL A 5 0.96 7.34 -5.48
N PRO A 6 1.89 6.41 -5.15
CA PRO A 6 2.30 6.15 -3.77
C PRO A 6 2.64 7.40 -2.96
N CYS A 7 3.37 8.36 -3.54
CA CYS A 7 3.67 9.63 -2.87
C CYS A 7 2.39 10.42 -2.53
N ALA A 8 1.43 10.50 -3.45
CA ALA A 8 0.16 11.18 -3.22
C ALA A 8 -0.70 10.47 -2.15
N LEU A 9 -0.67 9.13 -2.11
CA LEU A 9 -1.34 8.34 -1.07
C LEU A 9 -0.77 8.65 0.32
N LEU A 10 0.56 8.72 0.47
CA LEU A 10 1.20 9.11 1.74
C LEU A 10 0.77 10.51 2.20
N LEU A 11 0.67 11.47 1.27
CA LEU A 11 0.19 12.82 1.60
C LEU A 11 -1.28 12.80 2.03
N SER A 12 -2.14 12.05 1.35
CA SER A 12 -3.55 11.89 1.72
C SER A 12 -3.74 11.24 3.10
N ILE A 13 -2.93 10.23 3.40
CA ILE A 13 -2.84 9.62 4.74
C ILE A 13 -2.46 10.69 5.77
N SER A 14 -1.41 11.49 5.50
CA SER A 14 -0.97 12.56 6.42
C SER A 14 -2.07 13.59 6.71
N GLU A 15 -2.85 13.96 5.70
CA GLU A 15 -3.98 14.89 5.85
C GLU A 15 -5.09 14.23 6.68
N THR A 16 -5.38 12.96 6.45
CA THR A 16 -6.45 12.24 7.17
C THR A 16 -6.16 12.11 8.67
N PHE A 17 -4.91 11.86 9.04
CA PHE A 17 -4.49 11.74 10.43
C PHE A 17 -4.07 13.08 11.06
N SER A 18 -4.18 14.19 10.33
CA SER A 18 -3.92 15.52 10.87
C SER A 18 -5.04 15.96 11.84
N PRO A 19 -4.72 16.65 12.95
CA PRO A 19 -5.71 17.07 13.95
C PRO A 19 -6.87 17.91 13.39
N SER A 20 -6.61 18.69 12.33
CA SER A 20 -7.61 19.52 11.64
C SER A 20 -8.67 18.72 10.86
N SER A 21 -8.31 17.51 10.41
CA SER A 21 -9.14 16.69 9.52
C SER A 21 -10.05 15.73 10.30
N GLN A 22 -9.69 15.43 11.55
CA GLN A 22 -10.51 14.63 12.47
C GLN A 22 -11.86 15.31 12.81
N GLU A 23 -11.95 16.65 12.70
CA GLU A 23 -13.22 17.37 12.93
C GLU A 23 -14.24 17.22 11.80
N SER A 24 -13.79 16.97 10.55
CA SER A 24 -14.62 17.07 9.35
C SER A 24 -14.99 15.72 8.70
N ASN A 25 -14.27 14.63 9.02
CA ASN A 25 -14.45 13.35 8.34
C ASN A 25 -15.30 12.34 9.14
N LYS A 26 -16.62 12.30 8.90
CA LYS A 26 -17.57 11.46 9.67
C LYS A 26 -17.34 9.95 9.54
N LEU A 27 -16.79 9.47 8.43
CA LEU A 27 -16.49 8.04 8.21
C LEU A 27 -15.25 7.56 8.96
N LEU A 28 -14.32 8.47 9.26
CA LEU A 28 -13.03 8.18 9.88
C LEU A 28 -12.95 8.95 11.19
N ARG A 29 -13.96 8.77 12.05
CA ARG A 29 -13.95 9.25 13.42
C ARG A 29 -13.46 8.13 14.35
N PRO A 30 -12.15 7.92 14.50
CA PRO A 30 -11.68 7.37 15.74
C PRO A 30 -12.01 8.37 16.84
N GLU A 31 -12.70 7.95 17.88
CA GLU A 31 -12.75 8.75 19.11
C GLU A 31 -11.32 8.87 19.61
N THR A 32 -10.67 9.99 19.29
CA THR A 32 -9.24 10.25 19.54
C THR A 32 -8.31 9.13 19.03
N VAL A 33 -7.52 9.39 17.99
CA VAL A 33 -6.27 8.62 17.79
C VAL A 33 -5.30 9.06 18.89
N ASP A 34 -5.64 8.77 20.15
CA ASP A 34 -4.63 8.66 21.18
C ASP A 34 -3.80 7.45 20.76
N CYS A 35 -2.53 7.70 20.45
CA CYS A 35 -1.56 6.66 20.16
C CYS A 35 -1.47 5.74 21.38
N VAL A 36 -2.31 4.72 21.40
CA VAL A 36 -2.33 3.75 22.46
C VAL A 36 -0.98 3.03 22.40
N ASP A 37 -0.22 3.12 23.50
CA ASP A 37 1.10 2.49 23.67
C ASP A 37 2.32 3.17 23.04
N GLY A 38 2.23 4.46 22.66
CA GLY A 38 3.42 5.21 22.17
C GLY A 38 3.83 4.88 20.73
N THR A 39 3.03 4.09 20.02
CA THR A 39 3.15 3.85 18.58
C THR A 39 2.80 5.13 17.80
N THR A 40 3.55 5.40 16.73
CA THR A 40 3.30 6.56 15.86
C THR A 40 3.38 6.17 14.39
N LEU A 41 2.76 6.98 13.53
CA LEU A 41 2.86 6.84 12.09
C LEU A 41 4.03 7.68 11.57
N GLN A 42 4.95 7.04 10.86
CA GLN A 42 6.05 7.71 10.18
C GLN A 42 5.90 7.53 8.67
N LEU A 43 6.02 8.63 7.92
CA LEU A 43 6.02 8.62 6.46
C LEU A 43 7.44 8.87 5.97
N ILE A 44 7.91 8.01 5.06
CA ILE A 44 9.26 8.07 4.50
C ILE A 44 9.13 8.14 2.98
N PHE A 45 9.82 9.09 2.37
CA PHE A 45 9.98 9.22 0.94
C PHE A 45 11.45 8.94 0.63
N PHE A 46 11.74 7.77 0.07
CA PHE A 46 13.09 7.41 -0.32
C PHE A 46 13.49 8.16 -1.59
N ASP A 47 14.79 8.40 -1.71
CA ASP A 47 15.42 9.02 -2.89
C ASP A 47 16.40 8.03 -3.51
N GLY A 48 16.52 8.05 -4.83
CA GLY A 48 17.37 7.14 -5.58
C GLY A 48 17.02 5.66 -5.35
N GLU A 49 15.75 5.29 -5.42
CA GLU A 49 15.34 3.88 -5.50
C GLU A 49 15.92 3.26 -6.79
N GLU A 50 15.75 3.99 -7.89
CA GLU A 50 16.09 3.52 -9.22
C GLU A 50 17.59 3.31 -9.47
N ALA A 51 17.87 2.35 -10.35
CA ALA A 51 19.21 2.14 -10.88
C ALA A 51 19.60 3.24 -11.86
N VAL A 52 20.84 3.74 -11.80
CA VAL A 52 21.34 4.72 -12.77
C VAL A 52 21.70 4.04 -14.09
N LYS A 53 22.22 2.80 -14.04
CA LYS A 53 22.59 2.04 -15.24
C LYS A 53 22.02 0.63 -15.25
N ALA A 54 22.18 -0.10 -14.15
CA ALA A 54 21.78 -1.50 -14.10
C ALA A 54 21.33 -1.87 -12.69
N TRP A 55 20.28 -2.66 -12.59
CA TRP A 55 19.72 -3.15 -11.34
C TRP A 55 20.64 -4.18 -10.65
N VAL A 56 21.74 -3.70 -10.06
CA VAL A 56 22.78 -4.50 -9.41
C VAL A 56 23.20 -3.87 -8.08
N ASP A 57 23.82 -4.64 -7.20
CA ASP A 57 24.28 -4.13 -5.90
C ASP A 57 25.22 -2.91 -6.09
N GLY A 58 24.89 -1.81 -5.41
CA GLY A 58 25.62 -0.54 -5.49
C GLY A 58 25.16 0.41 -6.61
N ASP A 59 24.19 0.02 -7.45
CA ASP A 59 23.54 0.89 -8.45
C ASP A 59 22.01 0.77 -8.40
N LYS A 60 21.44 0.96 -7.20
CA LYS A 60 20.00 1.01 -6.88
C LYS A 60 19.85 1.25 -5.37
N LEU A 61 18.63 1.56 -4.93
CA LEU A 61 18.25 1.60 -3.51
C LEU A 61 19.17 2.50 -2.67
N TYR A 62 19.62 3.62 -3.26
CA TYR A 62 20.63 4.50 -2.70
C TYR A 62 20.17 5.08 -1.35
N GLY A 63 18.98 5.68 -1.32
CA GLY A 63 18.42 6.31 -0.12
C GLY A 63 18.02 5.31 0.95
N SER A 64 17.33 4.24 0.59
CA SER A 64 16.92 3.20 1.54
C SER A 64 18.11 2.45 2.15
N THR A 65 19.16 2.17 1.37
CA THR A 65 20.40 1.58 1.89
C THR A 65 21.06 2.51 2.91
N ALA A 66 21.23 3.79 2.57
CA ALA A 66 21.84 4.76 3.48
C ALA A 66 21.02 4.95 4.77
N LEU A 67 19.68 4.99 4.67
CA LEU A 67 18.81 5.16 5.84
C LEU A 67 18.83 3.91 6.73
N ALA A 68 18.78 2.71 6.15
CA ALA A 68 18.82 1.47 6.91
C ALA A 68 20.15 1.32 7.69
N GLU A 69 21.28 1.69 7.09
CA GLU A 69 22.60 1.72 7.76
C GLU A 69 22.65 2.71 8.93
N LEU A 70 22.09 3.90 8.72
CA LEU A 70 22.01 4.92 9.76
C LEU A 70 21.15 4.42 10.93
N TRP A 71 19.97 3.89 10.66
CA TRP A 71 19.05 3.43 11.69
C TRP A 71 19.50 2.15 12.38
N GLU A 72 20.27 1.29 11.72
CA GLU A 72 20.98 0.19 12.37
C GLU A 72 21.96 0.72 13.42
N THR A 73 22.78 1.70 13.02
CA THR A 73 23.76 2.34 13.92
C THR A 73 23.10 3.07 15.09
N GLU A 74 21.94 3.67 14.86
CA GLU A 74 21.16 4.38 15.89
C GLU A 74 20.25 3.46 16.73
N GLY A 75 20.20 2.15 16.44
CA GLY A 75 19.31 1.21 17.13
C GLY A 75 17.82 1.50 16.91
N LYS A 76 17.44 2.08 15.76
CA LYS A 76 16.06 2.45 15.44
C LYS A 76 15.28 1.38 14.71
N LEU A 77 15.95 0.41 14.08
CA LEU A 77 15.30 -0.63 13.28
C LEU A 77 14.33 -1.49 14.11
N GLU A 78 14.67 -1.77 15.38
CA GLU A 78 13.82 -2.56 16.29
C GLU A 78 12.51 -1.87 16.68
N ASN A 79 12.41 -0.56 16.47
CA ASN A 79 11.19 0.21 16.75
C ASN A 79 10.19 0.17 15.57
N ILE A 80 10.57 -0.39 14.42
CA ILE A 80 9.70 -0.52 13.26
C ILE A 80 8.76 -1.71 13.49
N GLN A 81 7.54 -1.41 13.93
CA GLN A 81 6.52 -2.44 14.17
C GLN A 81 6.00 -3.05 12.86
N LEU A 82 5.79 -2.22 11.85
CA LEU A 82 5.33 -2.59 10.52
C LEU A 82 5.93 -1.62 9.50
N PHE A 83 6.60 -2.15 8.48
CA PHE A 83 7.06 -1.38 7.34
C PHE A 83 6.09 -1.60 6.18
N ILE A 84 5.35 -0.58 5.79
CA ILE A 84 4.50 -0.63 4.59
C ILE A 84 5.22 0.07 3.45
N LEU A 85 5.54 -0.67 2.39
CA LEU A 85 6.10 -0.11 1.16
C LEU A 85 5.03 -0.11 0.07
N MET A 86 4.82 1.03 -0.60
CA MET A 86 3.86 1.16 -1.69
C MET A 86 4.61 1.48 -2.98
N ASP A 87 4.43 0.66 -4.00
CA ASP A 87 5.13 0.80 -5.28
C ASP A 87 4.26 0.34 -6.46
N LEU A 88 4.46 0.94 -7.64
CA LEU A 88 3.75 0.64 -8.90
C LEU A 88 2.22 0.67 -8.81
N LEU A 89 1.67 1.59 -8.02
CA LEU A 89 0.22 1.67 -7.77
C LEU A 89 -0.52 2.60 -8.74
N GLY A 90 -1.81 2.29 -8.97
CA GLY A 90 -2.76 3.21 -9.61
C GLY A 90 -2.93 3.07 -11.13
N THR A 91 -2.28 2.10 -11.76
CA THR A 91 -2.38 1.91 -13.22
C THR A 91 -3.70 1.28 -13.61
N LYS A 92 -4.14 1.55 -14.84
CA LYS A 92 -5.26 0.84 -15.45
C LYS A 92 -5.00 -0.66 -15.53
N VAL A 93 -6.07 -1.42 -15.33
CA VAL A 93 -6.10 -2.84 -15.63
C VAL A 93 -6.43 -2.98 -17.11
N GLY A 94 -5.43 -3.29 -17.95
CA GLY A 94 -5.63 -3.37 -19.39
C GLY A 94 -6.68 -4.40 -19.83
N TYR A 95 -7.15 -4.28 -21.07
CA TYR A 95 -8.24 -5.09 -21.67
C TYR A 95 -8.03 -6.61 -21.64
N ASP A 96 -6.78 -7.10 -21.51
CA ASP A 96 -6.49 -8.53 -21.34
C ASP A 96 -6.31 -8.86 -19.85
N CYS A 97 -7.44 -9.17 -19.21
CA CYS A 97 -7.49 -9.48 -17.79
C CYS A 97 -6.84 -10.83 -17.40
N SER A 98 -6.22 -11.54 -18.35
CA SER A 98 -5.45 -12.75 -18.06
C SER A 98 -4.16 -12.47 -17.27
N LEU A 99 -3.71 -11.20 -17.27
CA LEU A 99 -2.49 -10.72 -16.59
C LEU A 99 -2.74 -9.42 -15.80
N CYS A 100 -3.93 -9.25 -15.19
CA CYS A 100 -4.22 -8.06 -14.38
C CYS A 100 -3.16 -7.86 -13.28
N PRO A 101 -2.48 -6.70 -13.24
CA PRO A 101 -1.65 -6.35 -12.09
C PRO A 101 -2.55 -6.25 -10.86
N LYS A 102 -2.30 -7.11 -9.87
CA LYS A 102 -2.99 -7.07 -8.57
C LYS A 102 -1.97 -7.07 -7.48
N ILE A 103 -2.22 -6.31 -6.42
CA ILE A 103 -1.40 -6.36 -5.23
C ILE A 103 -1.48 -7.78 -4.66
N VAL A 104 -0.33 -8.35 -4.34
CA VAL A 104 -0.19 -9.71 -3.82
C VAL A 104 0.47 -9.69 -2.46
N SER A 105 0.09 -10.61 -1.58
CA SER A 105 0.85 -10.85 -0.35
C SER A 105 2.20 -11.49 -0.67
N LEU A 106 3.29 -10.87 -0.19
CA LEU A 106 4.67 -11.29 -0.43
C LEU A 106 5.34 -11.88 0.82
N TYR A 107 4.81 -11.64 2.01
CA TYR A 107 5.45 -12.06 3.26
C TYR A 107 4.44 -12.72 4.19
N GLU A 108 4.73 -13.94 4.62
CA GLU A 108 3.90 -14.67 5.59
C GLU A 108 3.81 -13.92 6.93
N SER A 109 4.89 -13.23 7.32
CA SER A 109 4.95 -12.45 8.57
C SER A 109 3.93 -11.32 8.63
N THR A 110 3.47 -10.80 7.49
CA THR A 110 2.48 -9.72 7.40
C THR A 110 1.19 -10.14 6.69
N GLN A 111 0.88 -11.44 6.67
CA GLN A 111 -0.33 -11.93 6.02
C GLN A 111 -1.59 -11.38 6.69
N GLY A 112 -1.60 -11.20 8.00
CA GLY A 112 -2.75 -10.66 8.73
C GLY A 112 -3.07 -9.23 8.31
N GLU A 113 -2.06 -8.38 8.18
CA GLU A 113 -2.17 -7.00 7.72
C GLU A 113 -2.63 -6.94 6.26
N TYR A 114 -2.15 -7.86 5.43
CA TYR A 114 -2.63 -8.00 4.06
C TYR A 114 -4.12 -8.43 4.01
N ASP A 115 -4.51 -9.41 4.82
CA ASP A 115 -5.90 -9.90 4.89
C ASP A 115 -6.87 -8.81 5.36
N GLN A 116 -6.42 -7.90 6.22
CA GLN A 116 -7.19 -6.72 6.60
C GLN A 116 -7.45 -5.79 5.41
N LEU A 117 -6.46 -5.57 4.53
CA LEU A 117 -6.66 -4.78 3.31
C LEU A 117 -7.68 -5.44 2.36
N VAL A 118 -7.57 -6.76 2.16
CA VAL A 118 -8.54 -7.54 1.37
C VAL A 118 -9.96 -7.47 1.97
N SER A 119 -10.06 -7.59 3.30
CA SER A 119 -11.33 -7.51 4.03
C SER A 119 -11.94 -6.11 3.94
N MET A 120 -11.12 -5.07 4.08
CA MET A 120 -11.54 -3.67 3.97
C MET A 120 -12.01 -3.34 2.55
N GLU A 121 -11.28 -3.81 1.54
CA GLU A 121 -11.69 -3.71 0.15
C GLU A 121 -13.08 -4.36 -0.08
N THR A 122 -13.29 -5.56 0.44
CA THR A 122 -14.57 -6.27 0.35
C THR A 122 -15.69 -5.49 1.03
N PHE A 123 -15.46 -5.01 2.25
CA PHE A 123 -16.42 -4.23 3.02
C PHE A 123 -16.82 -2.92 2.31
N LEU A 124 -15.85 -2.17 1.81
CA LEU A 124 -16.10 -0.90 1.09
C LEU A 124 -16.83 -1.13 -0.23
N ARG A 125 -16.55 -2.24 -0.92
CA ARG A 125 -17.27 -2.64 -2.13
C ARG A 125 -18.73 -2.97 -1.84
N ASP A 126 -18.97 -3.83 -0.86
CA ASP A 126 -20.31 -4.31 -0.49
C ASP A 126 -21.19 -3.18 0.07
N SER A 127 -20.57 -2.17 0.68
CA SER A 127 -21.24 -0.94 1.14
C SER A 127 -21.39 0.15 0.05
N GLY A 128 -20.95 -0.13 -1.18
CA GLY A 128 -21.08 0.78 -2.32
C GLY A 128 -20.22 2.05 -2.22
N GLN A 129 -19.13 2.01 -1.45
CA GLN A 129 -18.20 3.12 -1.26
C GLN A 129 -17.07 3.15 -2.32
N LEU A 130 -16.78 2.01 -2.97
CA LEU A 130 -15.78 1.96 -4.04
C LEU A 130 -16.35 2.47 -5.36
N LEU A 131 -15.52 3.22 -6.09
CA LEU A 131 -15.80 3.68 -7.44
C LEU A 131 -15.63 2.53 -8.45
N GLN A 132 -16.40 2.60 -9.54
CA GLN A 132 -16.23 1.72 -10.69
C GLN A 132 -14.89 2.03 -11.36
N MET A 133 -13.99 1.04 -11.41
CA MET A 133 -12.72 1.12 -12.14
C MET A 133 -12.94 1.02 -13.66
N ASP A 134 -12.06 1.65 -14.42
CA ASP A 134 -12.07 1.60 -15.88
C ASP A 134 -11.80 0.15 -16.36
N ASP A 135 -12.28 -0.17 -17.56
CA ASP A 135 -12.03 -1.45 -18.26
C ASP A 135 -12.47 -2.74 -17.53
N VAL A 136 -13.16 -2.63 -16.39
CA VAL A 136 -13.87 -3.74 -15.73
C VAL A 136 -15.27 -3.86 -16.34
N ASP A 137 -15.49 -4.89 -17.17
CA ASP A 137 -16.79 -5.15 -17.82
C ASP A 137 -17.93 -5.24 -16.77
N PRO A 138 -18.95 -4.35 -16.84
CA PRO A 138 -20.10 -4.37 -15.95
C PRO A 138 -20.88 -5.69 -15.93
N ALA A 139 -20.81 -6.50 -17.00
CA ALA A 139 -21.42 -7.82 -17.08
C ALA A 139 -20.65 -8.89 -16.30
N PHE A 140 -19.35 -8.67 -16.03
CA PHE A 140 -18.49 -9.52 -15.18
C PHE A 140 -18.33 -8.97 -13.76
N ASN A 141 -19.07 -7.91 -13.42
CA ASN A 141 -19.10 -7.25 -12.11
C ASN A 141 -19.66 -8.12 -10.97
N ASN A 142 -19.85 -9.43 -11.22
CA ASN A 142 -20.24 -10.44 -10.24
C ASN A 142 -19.16 -11.52 -10.01
N ALA A 143 -17.93 -11.31 -10.51
CA ALA A 143 -16.79 -12.13 -10.14
C ALA A 143 -15.83 -11.26 -9.32
N THR A 144 -15.78 -11.55 -8.02
CA THR A 144 -14.78 -11.20 -6.99
C THR A 144 -13.30 -11.31 -7.41
N PHE A 145 -13.01 -11.60 -8.66
CA PHE A 145 -11.70 -11.71 -9.24
C PHE A 145 -11.35 -10.55 -10.18
N MET A 146 -12.28 -9.90 -10.88
CA MET A 146 -11.89 -8.86 -11.87
C MET A 146 -11.87 -7.45 -11.30
N GLY A 147 -12.74 -7.15 -10.33
CA GLY A 147 -12.82 -5.82 -9.69
C GLY A 147 -12.03 -5.69 -8.39
N ASN A 148 -11.10 -6.61 -8.13
CA ASN A 148 -10.28 -6.57 -6.91
C ASN A 148 -8.88 -6.03 -7.21
N ILE A 149 -8.48 -5.04 -6.42
CA ILE A 149 -7.15 -4.44 -6.39
C ILE A 149 -6.19 -5.37 -5.65
N PHE A 150 -6.62 -5.96 -4.53
CA PHE A 150 -5.84 -6.93 -3.77
C PHE A 150 -6.25 -8.36 -4.15
N ARG A 151 -5.28 -9.24 -4.38
CA ARG A 151 -5.53 -10.66 -4.70
C ARG A 151 -5.86 -11.43 -3.42
N PRO A 152 -7.09 -11.98 -3.24
CA PRO A 152 -7.46 -12.68 -2.01
C PRO A 152 -6.67 -13.97 -1.80
N ASP A 153 -6.44 -14.75 -2.87
CA ASP A 153 -5.72 -16.02 -2.83
C ASP A 153 -4.23 -15.85 -3.19
N SER A 154 -3.54 -14.89 -2.59
CA SER A 154 -2.09 -14.78 -2.76
C SER A 154 -1.39 -15.94 -2.07
N ASN A 155 -0.31 -16.44 -2.67
CA ASN A 155 0.42 -17.62 -2.19
C ASN A 155 1.94 -17.41 -2.13
N TYR A 156 2.37 -16.15 -1.93
CA TYR A 156 3.77 -15.75 -1.76
C TYR A 156 4.73 -16.21 -2.87
N LEU A 157 4.23 -16.63 -4.04
CA LEU A 157 5.05 -17.28 -5.06
C LEU A 157 6.18 -16.40 -5.61
N VAL A 158 6.07 -15.08 -5.45
CA VAL A 158 7.06 -14.10 -5.90
C VAL A 158 7.77 -13.39 -4.75
N ALA A 159 7.57 -13.87 -3.51
CA ALA A 159 8.28 -13.42 -2.32
C ALA A 159 9.79 -13.54 -2.51
N GLY A 160 10.54 -12.48 -2.19
CA GLY A 160 12.00 -12.44 -2.33
C GLY A 160 12.53 -12.41 -3.77
N ILE A 161 11.67 -12.39 -4.79
CA ILE A 161 12.06 -12.14 -6.19
C ILE A 161 12.13 -10.63 -6.45
N ILE A 162 11.22 -9.88 -5.85
CA ILE A 162 11.11 -8.43 -6.01
C ILE A 162 12.07 -7.76 -5.02
N SER A 163 13.11 -7.13 -5.56
CA SER A 163 14.01 -6.22 -4.83
C SER A 163 13.44 -4.82 -4.94
N ASP A 164 13.43 -4.08 -3.83
CA ASP A 164 12.88 -2.72 -3.71
C ASP A 164 13.36 -2.13 -2.35
N ASP A 165 13.00 -0.91 -1.99
CA ASP A 165 13.47 -0.12 -0.85
C ASP A 165 13.30 -0.79 0.53
N HIS A 166 12.45 -1.81 0.65
CA HIS A 166 12.36 -2.63 1.86
C HIS A 166 13.57 -3.56 2.05
N THR A 167 14.29 -3.89 0.97
CA THR A 167 15.35 -4.91 0.95
C THR A 167 16.50 -4.60 1.93
N PRO A 168 17.03 -3.36 2.00
CA PRO A 168 18.08 -3.03 2.97
C PRO A 168 17.62 -3.13 4.43
N PHE A 169 16.33 -2.92 4.72
CA PHE A 169 15.74 -3.04 6.05
C PHE A 169 15.50 -4.51 6.43
N LEU A 170 14.97 -5.30 5.50
CA LEU A 170 14.76 -6.73 5.66
C LEU A 170 16.08 -7.44 5.98
N ASN A 171 17.14 -7.13 5.23
CA ASN A 171 18.49 -7.67 5.43
C ASN A 171 19.10 -7.31 6.79
N ARG A 172 18.58 -6.26 7.46
CA ARG A 172 19.03 -5.78 8.78
C ARG A 172 18.07 -6.13 9.92
N GLY A 173 17.11 -7.03 9.66
CA GLY A 173 16.28 -7.63 10.71
C GLY A 173 14.87 -7.07 10.83
N VAL A 174 14.43 -6.14 9.98
CA VAL A 174 13.02 -5.70 9.94
C VAL A 174 12.20 -6.78 9.22
N GLN A 175 11.54 -7.66 9.97
CA GLN A 175 10.83 -8.84 9.42
C GLN A 175 9.36 -8.57 9.06
N ASN A 176 8.78 -7.48 9.57
CA ASN A 176 7.38 -7.12 9.36
C ASN A 176 7.27 -6.17 8.15
N ILE A 177 7.54 -6.69 6.95
CA ILE A 177 7.43 -5.95 5.69
C ILE A 177 6.09 -6.27 5.01
N LEU A 178 5.24 -5.27 4.87
CA LEU A 178 4.06 -5.32 4.01
C LEU A 178 4.36 -4.57 2.71
N HIS A 179 4.71 -5.30 1.66
CA HIS A 179 5.05 -4.73 0.36
C HIS A 179 3.83 -4.73 -0.57
N LEU A 180 3.23 -3.55 -0.72
CA LEU A 180 2.07 -3.29 -1.56
C LEU A 180 2.54 -2.96 -2.98
N ILE A 181 2.78 -4.01 -3.76
CA ILE A 181 3.18 -3.94 -5.15
C ILE A 181 2.36 -4.94 -5.98
N PRO A 182 1.86 -4.57 -7.18
CA PRO A 182 1.17 -5.51 -8.03
C PRO A 182 2.09 -6.59 -8.62
N PHE A 183 1.54 -7.77 -8.85
CA PHE A 183 2.18 -8.79 -9.69
C PHE A 183 1.17 -9.43 -10.66
N PRO A 184 1.48 -9.54 -11.97
CA PRO A 184 2.67 -8.99 -12.64
C PRO A 184 2.74 -7.45 -12.56
N PHE A 185 3.91 -6.87 -12.87
CA PHE A 185 4.05 -5.41 -12.92
C PHE A 185 3.18 -4.80 -14.02
N PRO A 186 2.76 -3.53 -13.87
CA PRO A 186 1.98 -2.84 -14.88
C PRO A 186 2.64 -2.84 -16.26
N HIS A 187 1.83 -2.85 -17.32
CA HIS A 187 2.33 -2.92 -18.70
C HIS A 187 3.26 -1.74 -19.07
N GLY A 188 2.99 -0.55 -18.54
CA GLY A 188 3.81 0.65 -18.78
C GLY A 188 5.07 0.75 -17.93
N PHE A 189 5.36 -0.21 -17.05
CA PHE A 189 6.52 -0.15 -16.16
C PHE A 189 7.84 0.02 -16.95
N HIS A 190 8.63 1.03 -16.58
CA HIS A 190 9.86 1.46 -17.26
C HIS A 190 9.66 1.83 -18.75
N SER A 191 8.46 2.25 -19.16
CA SER A 191 8.18 2.81 -20.49
C SER A 191 7.66 4.24 -20.42
N GLU A 192 7.59 4.91 -21.57
CA GLU A 192 6.97 6.24 -21.68
C GLU A 192 5.46 6.22 -21.43
N ASP A 193 4.84 5.04 -21.41
CA ASP A 193 3.41 4.84 -21.12
C ASP A 193 3.12 4.87 -19.60
N ASP A 194 4.14 5.02 -18.75
CA ASP A 194 3.95 5.22 -17.30
C ASP A 194 3.57 6.67 -16.95
N ASP A 195 2.51 7.16 -17.58
CA ASP A 195 2.05 8.55 -17.51
C ASP A 195 0.68 8.69 -16.83
N GLU A 196 0.14 9.92 -16.82
CA GLU A 196 -1.18 10.22 -16.24
C GLU A 196 -2.32 9.58 -17.03
N GLU A 197 -2.19 9.43 -18.36
CA GLU A 197 -3.25 8.89 -19.22
C GLU A 197 -3.50 7.40 -18.96
N ASN A 198 -2.48 6.68 -18.47
CA ASN A 198 -2.53 5.27 -18.13
C ASN A 198 -2.86 5.00 -16.65
N LEU A 199 -3.10 6.03 -15.84
CA LEU A 199 -3.67 5.88 -14.50
C LEU A 199 -5.17 5.61 -14.55
N ASP A 200 -5.68 4.80 -13.63
CA ASP A 200 -7.11 4.66 -13.35
C ASP A 200 -7.46 5.54 -12.13
N PRO A 201 -8.15 6.68 -12.32
CA PRO A 201 -8.49 7.57 -11.22
C PRO A 201 -9.37 6.90 -10.15
N ALA A 202 -10.26 5.99 -10.54
CA ALA A 202 -11.11 5.27 -9.61
C ALA A 202 -10.28 4.25 -8.80
N ALA A 203 -9.33 3.55 -9.42
CA ALA A 203 -8.42 2.66 -8.71
C ALA A 203 -7.56 3.42 -7.69
N VAL A 204 -7.02 4.59 -8.06
CA VAL A 204 -6.25 5.46 -7.15
C VAL A 204 -7.08 5.90 -5.94
N LEU A 205 -8.31 6.37 -6.15
CA LEU A 205 -9.20 6.81 -5.07
C LEU A 205 -9.67 5.63 -4.19
N ASN A 206 -9.91 4.46 -4.79
CA ASN A 206 -10.25 3.25 -4.06
C ASN A 206 -9.08 2.79 -3.18
N LEU A 207 -7.85 2.76 -3.73
CA LEU A 207 -6.62 2.46 -2.98
C LEU A 207 -6.45 3.38 -1.78
N ASP A 208 -6.58 4.68 -1.99
CA ASP A 208 -6.52 5.69 -0.93
C ASP A 208 -7.52 5.40 0.19
N LEU A 209 -8.78 5.16 -0.15
CA LEU A 209 -9.81 4.89 0.85
C LEU A 209 -9.54 3.59 1.62
N ILE A 210 -9.19 2.50 0.92
CA ILE A 210 -8.91 1.20 1.52
C ILE A 210 -7.74 1.31 2.50
N ILE A 211 -6.61 1.89 2.07
CA ILE A 211 -5.39 1.99 2.88
C ILE A 211 -5.64 2.89 4.10
N ARG A 212 -6.29 4.05 3.93
CA ARG A 212 -6.61 4.93 5.05
C ARG A 212 -7.53 4.26 6.07
N CYS A 213 -8.56 3.56 5.62
CA CYS A 213 -9.45 2.80 6.50
C CYS A 213 -8.70 1.68 7.23
N ALA A 214 -7.85 0.91 6.53
CA ALA A 214 -7.08 -0.17 7.13
C ALA A 214 -6.06 0.33 8.16
N ILE A 215 -5.32 1.41 7.86
CA ILE A 215 -4.41 2.06 8.82
C ILE A 215 -5.20 2.57 10.02
N CYS A 216 -6.34 3.23 9.80
CA CYS A 216 -7.18 3.71 10.89
C CYS A 216 -7.62 2.56 11.79
N SER A 217 -8.10 1.44 11.23
CA SER A 217 -8.48 0.27 12.01
C SER A 217 -7.34 -0.32 12.83
N ASN A 218 -6.12 -0.37 12.28
CA ASN A 218 -4.93 -0.85 13.01
C ASN A 218 -4.47 0.09 14.12
N LEU A 219 -4.58 1.41 13.90
CA LEU A 219 -4.22 2.40 14.91
C LEU A 219 -5.28 2.52 16.02
N THR A 220 -6.52 2.09 15.79
CA THR A 220 -7.62 2.19 16.76
C THR A 220 -7.93 0.89 17.49
N SER A 221 -7.45 -0.27 17.02
CA SER A 221 -7.76 -1.56 17.63
C SER A 221 -7.05 -1.83 18.97
N ILE A 222 -6.57 -0.82 19.68
CA ILE A 222 -6.10 -0.94 21.08
C ILE A 222 -7.10 -0.30 22.07
N SER A 223 -8.17 0.34 21.60
CA SER A 223 -9.31 0.71 22.46
C SER A 223 -10.61 0.87 21.67
N ASP A 224 -11.57 -0.01 21.95
CA ASP A 224 -13.01 0.20 21.78
C ASP A 224 -13.58 0.27 20.35
N LEU A 225 -13.85 -0.92 19.80
CA LEU A 225 -14.90 -1.13 18.78
C LEU A 225 -16.29 -1.13 19.46
N GLU A 226 -16.76 0.06 19.87
CA GLU A 226 -18.19 0.37 19.80
C GLU A 226 -18.41 1.31 18.60
N CYS A 227 -18.35 0.73 17.40
CA CYS A 227 -18.77 1.42 16.18
C CYS A 227 -20.30 1.60 16.23
N GLY A 228 -20.74 2.75 16.73
CA GLY A 228 -22.14 3.18 16.74
C GLY A 228 -22.65 3.50 15.34
N CYS A 229 -23.17 2.49 14.65
CA CYS A 229 -24.08 2.66 13.53
C CYS A 229 -25.52 2.43 14.00
N THR A 230 -26.22 3.51 14.35
CA THR A 230 -27.70 3.59 14.37
C THR A 230 -28.16 4.65 13.40
#